data_AF-A0A369UJ63-F1
#
_entry.id   AF-A0A369UJ63-F1
#
_cell.length_a   1.000
_cell.length_b   1.000
_cell.length_c   1.000
_cell.angle_alpha   90.00
_cell.angle_beta   90.00
_cell.angle_gamma   90.00
#
_symmetry.space_group_name_H-M   'P 1'
#
loop_
_entity.id
_entity.type
_entity.pdbx_description
1 polymer ?
#
loop_
_entity_poly.entity_id
_entity_poly.type
_entity_poly.pdbx_seq_one_letter_code
_entity_poly.pdbx_strand_id
1 'polypeptide(L)'
;MKKFAYFAVAGGIAALFNFVSRIALSQIFTYPVSIVIAYLIGMVTAFLLNRAFVFPEGNESVHKQVGWFVAINALAVLQTLGISLLLAKWVFPTINFSFHPEMVAHAVGIVVPIFSSYIGHKKFTFRTK
;
A
#
# COMPACT_ATOMS: atom_id res chain seq x y z
N MET A 1 7.51 -11.67 17.03
CA MET A 1 6.28 -10.91 17.34
C MET A 1 6.52 -9.39 17.34
N LYS A 2 7.49 -8.84 18.09
CA LYS A 2 7.75 -7.37 18.13
C LYS A 2 8.05 -6.75 16.75
N LYS A 3 8.93 -7.37 15.95
CA LYS A 3 9.28 -6.89 14.58
C LYS A 3 8.08 -6.86 13.62
N PHE A 4 7.08 -7.72 13.84
CA PHE A 4 5.85 -7.75 13.04
C PHE A 4 4.93 -6.58 13.37
N ALA A 5 4.80 -6.24 14.66
CA ALA A 5 4.03 -5.07 15.08
C ALA A 5 4.63 -3.79 14.50
N TYR A 6 5.96 -3.63 14.55
CA TYR A 6 6.64 -2.50 13.90
C TYR A 6 6.44 -2.47 12.39
N PHE A 7 6.49 -3.62 11.72
CA PHE A 7 6.22 -3.71 10.29
C PHE A 7 4.77 -3.32 9.94
N ALA A 8 3.79 -3.82 10.71
CA ALA A 8 2.37 -3.49 10.51
C ALA A 8 2.09 -2.01 10.78
N VAL A 9 2.69 -1.44 11.83
CA VAL A 9 2.60 0.00 12.15
C VAL A 9 3.26 0.84 11.05
N ALA A 10 4.45 0.45 10.58
CA ALA A 10 5.14 1.13 9.49
C ALA A 10 4.34 1.08 8.18
N GLY A 11 3.76 -0.08 7.84
CA GLY A 11 2.87 -0.25 6.70
C GLY A 11 1.58 0.55 6.83
N GLY A 12 0.99 0.60 8.02
CA GLY A 12 -0.20 1.42 8.31
C GLY A 12 0.07 2.92 8.18
N ILE A 13 1.21 3.40 8.69
CA ILE A 13 1.66 4.79 8.53
C ILE A 13 1.89 5.10 7.05
N ALA A 14 2.56 4.22 6.32
CA ALA A 14 2.76 4.38 4.89
C ALA A 14 1.45 4.43 4.10
N ALA A 15 0.49 3.56 4.43
CA ALA A 15 -0.84 3.57 3.83
C ALA A 15 -1.61 4.86 4.15
N LEU A 16 -1.45 5.40 5.36
CA LEU A 16 -2.03 6.68 5.75
C LEU A 16 -1.43 7.83 4.94
N PHE A 17 -0.10 7.91 4.83
CA PHE A 17 0.58 8.89 3.99
C PHE A 17 0.16 8.75 2.52
N ASN A 18 0.06 7.52 2.00
CA ASN A 18 -0.46 7.26 0.67
C ASN A 18 -1.88 7.82 0.48
N PHE A 19 -2.80 7.51 1.38
CA PHE A 19 -4.18 7.98 1.28
C PHE A 19 -4.31 9.50 1.38
N VAL A 20 -3.62 10.12 2.36
CA VAL A 20 -3.63 11.57 2.56
C VAL A 20 -2.98 12.30 1.39
N SER A 21 -1.83 11.82 0.92
CA SER A 21 -1.17 12.37 -0.26
C SER A 21 -2.06 12.26 -1.50
N ARG A 22 -2.81 11.17 -1.68
CA ARG A 22 -3.74 11.04 -2.81
C ARG A 22 -4.87 12.06 -2.76
N ILE A 23 -5.40 12.38 -1.57
CA ILE A 23 -6.42 13.42 -1.40
C ILE A 23 -5.84 14.79 -1.81
N ALA A 24 -4.65 15.13 -1.31
CA ALA A 24 -3.98 16.39 -1.65
C ALA A 24 -3.64 16.47 -3.15
N LEU A 25 -3.12 15.39 -3.73
CA LEU A 25 -2.73 15.33 -5.15
C LEU A 25 -3.93 15.36 -6.08
N SER A 26 -5.10 14.87 -5.66
CA SER A 26 -6.32 14.93 -6.47
C SER A 26 -6.85 16.34 -6.71
N GLN A 27 -6.32 17.35 -6.01
CA GLN A 27 -6.59 18.76 -6.30
C GLN A 27 -5.78 19.29 -7.50
N ILE A 28 -4.71 18.58 -7.89
CA ILE A 28 -3.70 19.06 -8.86
C ILE A 28 -3.62 18.11 -10.07
N PHE A 29 -3.74 16.80 -9.85
CA PHE A 29 -3.54 15.76 -10.85
C PHE A 29 -4.80 14.95 -11.12
N THR A 30 -4.85 14.29 -12.29
CA THR A 30 -5.91 13.34 -12.63
C THR A 30 -5.91 12.14 -11.69
N TYR A 31 -7.07 11.47 -11.55
CA TYR A 31 -7.27 10.35 -10.64
C TYR A 31 -6.19 9.25 -10.71
N PRO A 32 -5.78 8.75 -11.90
CA PRO A 32 -4.76 7.71 -11.98
C PRO A 32 -3.37 8.22 -11.57
N VAL A 33 -3.01 9.44 -11.99
CA VAL A 33 -1.71 10.05 -11.68
C VAL A 33 -1.57 10.31 -10.18
N SER A 34 -2.66 10.79 -9.56
CA SER A 34 -2.73 10.99 -8.11
C SER A 34 -2.47 9.71 -7.32
N ILE A 35 -3.03 8.58 -7.76
CA ILE A 35 -2.82 7.27 -7.10
C ILE A 35 -1.34 6.85 -7.21
N VAL A 36 -0.73 6.99 -8.39
CA VAL A 36 0.67 6.60 -8.62
C VAL A 36 1.63 7.42 -7.77
N ILE A 37 1.52 8.76 -7.81
CA ILE A 37 2.41 9.65 -7.06
C ILE A 37 2.22 9.45 -5.54
N ALA A 38 0.98 9.37 -5.09
CA ALA A 38 0.70 9.08 -3.69
C ALA A 38 1.33 7.75 -3.25
N TYR A 39 1.35 6.75 -4.13
CA TYR A 39 1.94 5.45 -3.80
C TYR A 39 3.45 5.52 -3.69
N LEU A 40 4.11 6.26 -4.58
CA LEU A 40 5.55 6.50 -4.47
C LEU A 40 5.89 7.15 -3.11
N ILE A 41 5.10 8.13 -2.67
CA ILE A 41 5.27 8.74 -1.34
C ILE A 41 5.10 7.68 -0.24
N GLY A 42 4.01 6.91 -0.26
CA GLY A 42 3.78 5.84 0.71
C GLY A 42 4.91 4.82 0.75
N MET A 43 5.43 4.41 -0.42
CA MET A 43 6.53 3.46 -0.54
C MET A 43 7.84 4.02 0.05
N VAL A 44 8.16 5.29 -0.21
CA VAL A 44 9.32 5.97 0.38
C VAL A 44 9.19 6.04 1.90
N THR A 45 8.02 6.43 2.42
CA THR A 45 7.73 6.45 3.86
C THR A 45 7.88 5.05 4.46
N ALA A 46 7.32 4.02 3.83
CA ALA A 46 7.43 2.64 4.31
C ALA A 46 8.87 2.14 4.34
N PHE A 47 9.67 2.50 3.33
CA PHE A 47 11.10 2.17 3.27
C PHE A 47 11.88 2.86 4.39
N LEU A 48 11.66 4.16 4.60
CA LEU A 48 12.33 4.92 5.66
C LEU A 48 11.98 4.38 7.06
N LEU A 49 10.70 4.09 7.32
CA LEU A 49 10.27 3.50 8.59
C LEU A 49 10.83 2.08 8.79
N ASN A 50 10.78 1.22 7.76
CA ASN A 50 11.37 -0.11 7.89
C ASN A 50 12.88 -0.04 8.11
N ARG A 51 13.58 0.86 7.40
CA ARG A 51 15.01 1.12 7.62
C ARG A 51 15.30 1.57 9.05
N ALA A 52 14.49 2.46 9.61
CA ALA A 52 14.69 2.99 10.96
C ALA A 52 14.34 2.00 12.09
N PHE A 53 13.26 1.21 11.93
CA PHE A 53 12.71 0.39 13.02
C PHE A 53 12.97 -1.12 12.89
N VAL A 54 13.18 -1.63 11.69
CA VAL A 54 13.24 -3.09 11.42
C VAL A 54 14.66 -3.58 11.14
N PHE A 55 15.56 -2.70 10.65
CA PHE A 55 16.95 -3.03 10.33
C PHE A 55 17.97 -2.39 11.28
N PRO A 56 18.09 -2.84 12.54
CA PRO A 56 19.32 -2.61 13.29
C PRO A 56 20.42 -3.50 12.72
N GLU A 57 21.59 -2.91 12.49
CA GLU A 57 22.84 -3.49 12.00
C GLU A 57 22.99 -5.01 12.24
N GLY A 58 22.82 -5.82 11.20
CA GLY A 58 22.88 -7.28 11.32
C GLY A 58 23.08 -7.96 9.97
N ASN A 59 24.20 -8.68 9.87
CA ASN A 59 24.91 -9.29 8.72
C ASN A 59 24.14 -10.24 7.76
N GLU A 60 22.80 -10.20 7.68
CA GLU A 60 21.99 -11.03 6.78
C GLU A 60 21.44 -10.18 5.62
N SER A 61 21.39 -10.75 4.40
CA SER A 61 21.25 -10.01 3.13
C SER A 61 20.06 -9.03 3.08
N VAL A 62 20.29 -7.79 3.49
CA VAL A 62 19.32 -6.67 3.51
C VAL A 62 18.68 -6.51 2.12
N HIS A 63 19.44 -6.71 1.05
CA HIS A 63 18.98 -6.57 -0.33
C HIS A 63 17.87 -7.56 -0.70
N LYS A 64 17.91 -8.79 -0.18
CA LYS A 64 16.88 -9.81 -0.49
C LYS A 64 15.56 -9.49 0.22
N GLN A 65 15.61 -8.97 1.45
CA GLN A 65 14.43 -8.55 2.19
C GLN A 65 13.80 -7.28 1.58
N VAL A 66 14.64 -6.33 1.16
CA VAL A 66 14.18 -5.12 0.43
C VAL A 66 13.56 -5.50 -0.91
N GLY A 67 14.16 -6.42 -1.67
CA GLY A 67 13.61 -6.86 -2.95
C GLY A 67 12.20 -7.47 -2.82
N TRP A 68 12.01 -8.36 -1.85
CA TRP A 68 10.70 -8.93 -1.56
C TRP A 68 9.70 -7.89 -1.04
N PHE A 69 10.14 -6.95 -0.21
CA PHE A 69 9.31 -5.85 0.25
C PHE A 69 8.82 -4.98 -0.92
N VAL A 70 9.70 -4.58 -1.82
CA VAL A 70 9.35 -3.80 -3.01
C VAL A 70 8.43 -4.59 -3.93
N ALA A 71 8.68 -5.88 -4.15
CA ALA A 71 7.84 -6.73 -5.00
C ALA A 71 6.40 -6.86 -4.46
N ILE A 72 6.24 -7.10 -3.15
CA ILE A 72 4.92 -7.21 -2.50
C ILE A 72 4.20 -5.86 -2.55
N ASN A 73 4.90 -4.75 -2.28
CA ASN A 73 4.32 -3.41 -2.39
C ASN A 73 3.92 -3.09 -3.84
N ALA A 74 4.77 -3.38 -4.84
CA ALA A 74 4.44 -3.18 -6.25
C ALA A 74 3.17 -3.95 -6.65
N LEU A 75 3.03 -5.20 -6.18
CA LEU A 75 1.81 -5.99 -6.41
C LEU A 75 0.60 -5.39 -5.69
N ALA A 76 0.78 -4.85 -4.49
CA ALA A 76 -0.25 -4.10 -3.77
C ALA A 76 -0.69 -2.84 -4.52
N VAL A 77 0.22 -2.08 -5.16
CA VAL A 77 -0.14 -0.95 -6.05
C VAL A 77 -1.09 -1.41 -7.12
N LEU A 78 -0.71 -2.46 -7.83
CA LEU A 78 -1.45 -2.93 -8.99
C LEU A 78 -2.84 -3.40 -8.57
N GLN A 79 -2.96 -4.04 -7.40
CA GLN A 79 -4.25 -4.36 -6.80
C GLN A 79 -5.04 -3.10 -6.47
N THR A 80 -4.45 -2.14 -5.73
CA THR A 80 -5.12 -0.87 -5.39
C THR A 80 -5.62 -0.15 -6.63
N LEU A 81 -4.77 0.01 -7.64
CA LEU A 81 -5.05 0.76 -8.85
C LEU A 81 -6.08 0.05 -9.72
N GLY A 82 -5.96 -1.27 -9.90
CA GLY A 82 -6.94 -2.08 -10.63
C GLY A 82 -8.32 -2.05 -9.98
N ILE A 83 -8.38 -2.26 -8.67
CA ILE A 83 -9.64 -2.27 -7.90
C ILE A 83 -10.25 -0.87 -7.88
N SER A 84 -9.45 0.17 -7.64
CA SER A 84 -9.90 1.57 -7.65
C SER A 84 -10.48 1.97 -9.00
N LEU A 85 -9.81 1.62 -10.11
CA LEU A 85 -10.31 1.95 -11.45
C LEU A 85 -11.57 1.14 -11.80
N LEU A 86 -11.61 -0.14 -11.45
CA LEU A 86 -12.77 -1.00 -11.70
C LEU A 86 -14.00 -0.49 -10.94
N LEU A 87 -13.84 -0.14 -9.67
CA LEU A 87 -14.93 0.45 -8.88
C LEU A 87 -15.35 1.82 -9.41
N ALA A 88 -14.39 2.73 -9.61
CA ALA A 88 -14.70 4.10 -10.01
C ALA A 88 -15.28 4.21 -11.43
N LYS A 89 -14.82 3.39 -12.37
CA LYS A 89 -15.21 3.50 -13.79
C LYS A 89 -16.29 2.51 -14.25
N TRP A 90 -16.46 1.37 -13.57
CA TRP A 90 -17.41 0.34 -14.01
C TRP A 90 -18.50 0.09 -12.97
N VAL A 91 -18.14 -0.17 -11.71
CA VAL A 91 -19.12 -0.55 -10.68
C VAL A 91 -19.97 0.65 -10.25
N PHE A 92 -19.35 1.73 -9.80
CA PHE A 92 -20.08 2.89 -9.28
C PHE A 92 -20.99 3.58 -10.31
N PRO A 93 -20.60 3.71 -11.60
CA PRO A 93 -21.50 4.20 -12.63
C PRO A 93 -22.71 3.28 -12.89
N THR A 94 -22.53 1.95 -12.81
CA THR A 94 -23.63 0.99 -13.06
C THR A 94 -24.67 0.95 -11.94
N ILE A 95 -24.27 1.29 -10.71
CA ILE A 95 -25.19 1.39 -9.56
C ILE A 95 -25.60 2.84 -9.24
N ASN A 96 -25.27 3.80 -10.12
CA ASN A 96 -25.55 5.23 -9.95
C ASN A 96 -25.00 5.82 -8.63
N PHE A 97 -23.86 5.32 -8.16
CA PHE A 97 -23.25 5.75 -6.90
C PHE A 97 -22.52 7.09 -7.09
N SER A 98 -23.02 8.14 -6.44
CA SER A 98 -22.55 9.53 -6.60
C SER A 98 -21.75 10.07 -5.41
N PHE A 99 -21.70 9.34 -4.28
CA PHE A 99 -21.02 9.80 -3.07
C PHE A 99 -19.50 9.58 -3.14
N HIS A 100 -18.76 10.60 -3.58
CA HIS A 100 -17.30 10.58 -3.71
C HIS A 100 -16.73 9.26 -4.30
N PRO A 101 -17.17 8.85 -5.50
CA PRO A 101 -16.89 7.52 -6.06
C PRO A 101 -15.39 7.20 -6.13
N GLU A 102 -14.57 8.17 -6.52
CA GLU A 102 -13.12 8.00 -6.56
C GLU A 102 -12.47 7.77 -5.19
N MET A 103 -13.00 8.41 -4.15
CA MET A 103 -12.47 8.30 -2.79
C MET A 103 -12.82 6.95 -2.20
N VAL A 104 -14.07 6.51 -2.35
CA VAL A 104 -14.55 5.21 -1.89
C VAL A 104 -13.85 4.09 -2.66
N ALA A 105 -13.70 4.23 -3.98
CA ALA A 105 -13.01 3.24 -4.79
C ALA A 105 -11.54 3.08 -4.37
N HIS A 106 -10.88 4.21 -4.05
CA HIS A 106 -9.50 4.18 -3.55
C HIS A 106 -9.39 3.57 -2.16
N ALA A 107 -10.33 3.89 -1.25
CA ALA A 107 -10.37 3.31 0.08
C ALA A 107 -10.52 1.78 0.02
N VAL A 108 -11.45 1.27 -0.80
CA VAL A 108 -11.60 -0.17 -1.04
C VAL A 108 -10.35 -0.75 -1.69
N GLY A 109 -9.77 -0.03 -2.65
CA GLY A 109 -8.52 -0.38 -3.30
C GLY A 109 -7.35 -0.54 -2.33
N ILE A 110 -7.25 0.27 -1.27
CA ILE A 110 -6.20 0.15 -0.24
C ILE A 110 -6.45 -1.02 0.71
N VAL A 111 -7.71 -1.29 1.05
CA VAL A 111 -8.07 -2.35 2.02
C VAL A 111 -7.69 -3.75 1.50
N VAL A 112 -7.94 -4.04 0.22
CA VAL A 112 -7.66 -5.37 -0.36
C VAL A 112 -6.18 -5.78 -0.25
N PRO A 113 -5.20 -4.95 -0.63
CA PRO A 113 -3.80 -5.27 -0.48
C PRO A 113 -3.28 -5.30 0.95
N ILE A 114 -3.97 -4.64 1.90
CA ILE A 114 -3.66 -4.81 3.33
C ILE A 114 -3.93 -6.26 3.74
N PHE A 115 -5.08 -6.82 3.34
CA PHE A 115 -5.39 -8.22 3.60
C PHE A 115 -4.48 -9.18 2.81
N SER A 116 -4.21 -8.89 1.54
CA SER A 116 -3.35 -9.74 0.70
C SER A 116 -1.89 -9.73 1.18
N SER A 117 -1.36 -8.57 1.58
CA SER A 117 -0.03 -8.44 2.19
C SER A 117 0.03 -9.11 3.55
N TYR A 118 -1.03 -8.99 4.38
CA TYR A 118 -1.11 -9.69 5.65
C TYR A 118 -1.04 -11.22 5.46
N ILE A 119 -1.79 -11.76 4.50
CA ILE A 119 -1.78 -13.20 4.17
C ILE A 119 -0.42 -13.60 3.55
N GLY A 120 0.14 -12.78 2.66
CA GLY A 120 1.42 -13.02 1.99
C GLY A 120 2.59 -13.11 2.97
N HIS A 121 2.70 -12.15 3.88
CA HIS A 121 3.73 -12.20 4.93
C HIS A 121 3.48 -13.35 5.91
N LYS A 122 2.22 -13.66 6.27
CA LYS A 122 1.89 -14.83 7.09
C LYS A 122 2.31 -16.17 6.45
N LYS A 123 2.20 -16.31 5.12
CA LYS A 123 2.56 -17.55 4.40
C LYS A 123 4.05 -17.64 4.03
N PHE A 124 4.68 -16.54 3.66
CA PHE A 124 6.05 -16.55 3.11
C PHE A 124 7.11 -16.02 4.06
N THR A 125 6.79 -15.06 4.93
CA THR A 125 7.74 -14.48 5.91
C THR A 125 7.68 -15.20 7.26
N PHE A 126 6.52 -15.74 7.65
CA PHE A 126 6.31 -16.47 8.91
C PHE A 126 6.30 -18.00 8.77
N ARG A 127 7.01 -18.55 7.78
CA ARG A 127 7.42 -19.96 7.88
C ARG A 127 8.60 -20.03 8.86
N THR A 128 8.28 -19.87 10.14
CA THR A 128 9.09 -20.46 11.21
C THR A 128 9.10 -21.97 10.95
N LYS A 129 10.30 -22.55 11.03
CA LYS A 129 10.56 -23.99 10.88
C LYS A 129 9.43 -24.89 11.36
#